data_AF-A0A4Q5T2E7-F1
#
_entry.id   AF-A0A4Q5T2E7-F1
#
_cell.length_a   1.000
_cell.length_b   1.000
_cell.length_c   1.000
_cell.angle_alpha   90.00
_cell.angle_beta   90.00
_cell.angle_gamma   90.00
#
_symmetry.space_group_name_H-M   'P 1'
#
loop_
_entity.id
_entity.type
_entity.pdbx_description
1 polymer ?
#
loop_
_entity_poly.entity_id
_entity_poly.type
_entity_poly.pdbx_seq_one_letter_code
_entity_poly.pdbx_strand_id
1 'polypeptide(L)'
;MLRGISTTLSIGASLTLGATFLLGVAPTASAADDESVLGQGGGSLILVLDGSGSMKEAGGSGSTRMEEAKKGLNGVIDDLPDDANVGLRVYGSEISDG
;
A
#
# COMPACT_ATOMS: atom_id res chain seq x y z
N MET A 1 0.94 47.70 2.41
CA MET A 1 1.14 48.14 3.81
C MET A 1 -0.21 48.08 4.53
N LEU A 2 -0.48 47.02 5.31
CA LEU A 2 -1.52 47.10 6.33
C LEU A 2 -1.19 46.10 7.44
N ARG A 3 -0.76 46.66 8.56
CA ARG A 3 -0.45 45.98 9.82
C ARG A 3 -1.76 45.90 10.60
N GLY A 4 -2.06 44.74 11.17
CA GLY A 4 -3.02 44.64 12.27
C GLY A 4 -2.49 43.67 13.32
N ILE A 5 -2.08 44.17 14.49
CA ILE A 5 -2.85 44.29 15.75
C ILE A 5 -3.23 42.91 16.32
N SER A 6 -3.00 42.56 17.58
CA SER A 6 -2.28 43.16 18.72
C SER A 6 -2.43 42.16 19.89
N THR A 7 -1.65 42.39 20.95
CA THR A 7 -1.98 42.03 22.35
C THR A 7 -1.38 40.75 22.94
N THR A 8 -0.09 40.87 23.30
CA THR A 8 0.54 40.70 24.64
C THR A 8 -0.14 39.98 25.82
N LEU A 9 0.77 39.43 26.67
CA LEU A 9 0.77 39.45 28.17
C LEU A 9 0.41 38.09 28.83
N SER A 10 1.37 37.22 29.15
CA SER A 10 2.29 37.18 30.30
C SER A 10 1.85 36.27 31.46
N ILE A 11 2.81 35.44 31.87
CA ILE A 11 3.16 34.97 33.23
C ILE A 11 2.08 34.21 34.01
N GLY A 12 2.38 32.92 34.25
CA GLY A 12 1.77 32.13 35.29
C GLY A 12 2.72 31.04 35.77
N ALA A 13 3.79 31.43 36.47
CA ALA A 13 4.56 30.52 37.31
C ALA A 13 3.73 30.22 38.57
N SER A 14 3.42 28.97 38.86
CA SER A 14 3.05 28.53 40.20
C SER A 14 3.32 27.05 40.40
N LEU A 15 3.74 26.79 41.62
CA LEU A 15 4.49 25.65 42.14
C LEU A 15 3.55 24.58 42.70
N THR A 16 4.10 23.37 42.82
CA THR A 16 3.82 22.32 43.83
C THR A 16 2.75 21.25 43.61
N LEU A 17 3.17 20.02 44.01
CA LEU A 17 2.44 18.84 44.48
C LEU A 17 2.03 17.75 43.48
N GLY A 18 2.92 16.76 43.32
CA GLY A 18 2.66 15.38 43.74
C GLY A 18 1.77 14.50 42.85
N ALA A 19 2.36 13.49 42.22
CA ALA A 19 1.89 12.11 42.23
C ALA A 19 2.90 11.19 41.52
N THR A 20 3.57 10.34 42.30
CA THR A 20 4.31 9.18 41.85
C THR A 20 3.32 8.21 41.18
N PHE A 21 3.33 8.11 39.85
CA PHE A 21 2.57 7.08 39.13
C PHE A 21 3.52 5.97 38.69
N LEU A 22 3.77 5.01 39.60
CA LEU A 22 4.29 3.70 39.26
C LEU A 22 3.12 2.84 38.79
N LEU A 23 2.98 2.64 37.49
CA LEU A 23 2.30 1.51 36.86
C LEU A 23 2.81 1.41 35.42
N GLY A 24 3.90 0.66 35.27
CA GLY A 24 4.36 0.21 33.97
C GLY A 24 3.35 -0.79 33.41
N VAL A 25 2.55 -0.33 32.45
CA VAL A 25 1.87 -1.21 31.51
C VAL A 25 2.74 -1.23 30.27
N ALA A 26 3.54 -2.28 30.11
CA ALA A 26 4.20 -2.53 28.84
C ALA A 26 3.08 -2.71 27.80
N PRO A 27 3.12 -2.03 26.64
CA PRO A 27 2.33 -2.49 25.52
C PRO A 27 2.88 -3.87 25.18
N THR A 28 2.15 -4.92 25.54
CA THR A 28 2.29 -6.21 24.87
C THR A 28 1.85 -5.93 23.45
N ALA A 29 2.82 -5.55 22.61
CA ALA A 29 2.66 -5.58 21.17
C ALA A 29 2.28 -7.02 20.86
N SER A 30 0.98 -7.25 20.71
CA SER A 30 0.49 -8.44 20.03
C SER A 30 1.17 -8.36 18.69
N ALA A 31 2.16 -9.21 18.48
CA ALA A 31 2.62 -9.53 17.14
C ALA A 31 1.33 -9.96 16.43
N ALA A 32 0.82 -9.08 15.57
CA ALA A 32 -0.16 -9.48 14.61
C ALA A 32 0.57 -10.53 13.78
N ASP A 33 0.22 -11.80 13.97
CA ASP A 33 0.59 -12.86 13.06
C ASP A 33 0.19 -12.38 11.66
N ASP A 34 1.19 -12.00 10.88
CA ASP A 34 1.09 -11.73 9.45
C ASP A 34 0.88 -13.09 8.76
N GLU A 35 -0.28 -13.69 9.00
CA GLU A 35 -0.75 -14.85 8.26
C GLU A 35 -1.11 -14.35 6.87
N SER A 36 -0.08 -14.32 6.01
CA SER A 36 -0.25 -14.13 4.58
C SER A 36 -1.29 -15.12 4.09
N VAL A 37 -2.43 -14.59 3.62
CA VAL A 37 -3.53 -15.36 3.01
C VAL A 37 -3.11 -16.19 1.80
N LEU A 38 -1.84 -16.04 1.36
CA LEU A 38 -1.23 -16.77 0.27
C LEU A 38 -0.33 -17.93 0.75
N GLY A 39 -0.02 -18.02 2.06
CA GLY A 39 0.95 -18.98 2.63
C GLY A 39 0.37 -20.32 3.09
N GLN A 40 -0.95 -20.47 3.15
CA GLN A 40 -1.60 -21.71 3.59
C GLN A 40 -2.05 -22.56 2.39
N GLY A 41 -1.08 -23.18 1.72
CA GLY A 41 -1.23 -24.35 0.82
C GLY A 41 -2.30 -24.25 -0.27
N GLY A 42 -1.86 -24.11 -1.53
CA GLY A 42 -2.72 -24.27 -2.70
C GLY A 42 -3.66 -23.10 -2.97
N GLY A 43 -3.26 -21.87 -2.62
CA GLY A 43 -3.99 -20.67 -2.99
C GLY A 43 -4.18 -20.57 -4.51
N SER A 44 -5.39 -20.22 -4.95
CA SER A 44 -5.70 -19.97 -6.36
C SER A 44 -5.86 -18.48 -6.61
N LEU A 45 -5.05 -17.93 -7.52
CA LEU A 45 -5.10 -16.52 -7.91
C LEU A 45 -5.54 -16.38 -9.37
N ILE A 46 -6.58 -15.57 -9.61
CA ILE A 46 -6.99 -15.17 -10.95
C ILE A 46 -6.57 -13.71 -11.17
N LEU A 47 -5.67 -13.50 -12.14
CA LEU A 47 -5.23 -12.19 -12.57
C LEU A 47 -6.02 -11.80 -13.82
N VAL A 48 -6.55 -10.58 -13.83
CA VAL A 48 -7.23 -10.03 -14.99
C VAL A 48 -6.41 -8.83 -15.47
N LEU A 49 -5.91 -8.91 -16.69
CA LEU A 49 -5.12 -7.87 -17.34
C LEU A 49 -5.98 -7.13 -18.36
N ASP A 50 -6.02 -5.80 -18.26
CA ASP A 50 -6.57 -4.96 -19.32
C ASP A 50 -5.62 -4.93 -20.52
N GLY A 51 -6.16 -5.24 -21.70
CA GLY A 51 -5.50 -5.25 -23.00
C GLY A 51 -6.10 -4.24 -23.97
N SER A 52 -6.83 -3.23 -23.47
CA SER A 52 -7.44 -2.19 -24.29
C SER A 52 -6.38 -1.32 -25.00
N GLY A 53 -6.80 -0.56 -26.01
CA GLY A 53 -5.90 0.35 -26.75
C GLY A 53 -5.17 1.36 -25.85
N SER A 54 -5.77 1.76 -24.72
CA SER A 54 -5.19 2.71 -23.75
C SER A 54 -3.91 2.19 -23.08
N MET A 55 -3.69 0.88 -23.10
CA MET A 55 -2.51 0.26 -22.49
C MET A 55 -1.24 0.45 -23.34
N LYS A 56 -1.37 0.88 -24.59
CA LYS A 56 -0.25 1.26 -25.47
C LYS A 56 0.27 2.67 -25.19
N GLU A 57 -0.50 3.49 -24.46
CA GLU A 57 -0.08 4.84 -24.12
C GLU A 57 1.09 4.82 -23.14
N ALA A 58 1.80 5.96 -23.08
CA ALA A 58 2.90 6.14 -22.15
C ALA A 58 2.41 6.03 -20.69
N GLY A 59 3.15 5.24 -19.92
CA GLY A 59 3.06 5.11 -18.49
C GLY A 59 3.88 6.16 -17.75
N GLY A 60 3.98 6.01 -16.43
CA GLY A 60 4.66 6.96 -15.55
C GLY A 60 6.19 6.92 -15.64
N SER A 61 6.74 5.76 -16.00
CA SER A 61 8.19 5.50 -15.98
C SER A 61 8.86 5.57 -17.37
N GLY A 62 8.19 6.12 -18.39
CA GLY A 62 8.71 6.16 -19.75
C GLY A 62 8.60 4.83 -20.54
N SER A 63 7.90 3.84 -19.97
CA SER A 63 7.44 2.63 -20.67
C SER A 63 5.94 2.72 -20.95
N THR A 64 5.38 1.81 -21.73
CA THR A 64 3.91 1.76 -21.92
C THR A 64 3.21 1.31 -20.64
N ARG A 65 1.94 1.67 -20.46
CA ARG A 65 1.13 1.18 -19.31
C ARG A 65 1.06 -0.35 -19.28
N MET A 66 1.05 -1.01 -20.44
CA MET A 66 1.13 -2.47 -20.56
C MET A 66 2.43 -3.04 -19.98
N GLU A 67 3.58 -2.42 -20.26
CA GLU A 67 4.86 -2.85 -19.70
C GLU A 67 4.91 -2.68 -18.19
N GLU A 68 4.39 -1.56 -17.68
CA GLU A 68 4.31 -1.32 -16.23
C GLU A 68 3.37 -2.33 -15.55
N ALA A 69 2.21 -2.62 -16.14
CA ALA A 69 1.28 -3.62 -15.63
C ALA A 69 1.89 -5.03 -15.60
N LYS A 70 2.58 -5.44 -16.68
CA LYS A 70 3.31 -6.72 -16.72
C LYS A 70 4.38 -6.79 -15.64
N LYS A 71 5.10 -5.69 -15.39
CA LYS A 71 6.12 -5.64 -14.33
C LYS A 71 5.49 -5.82 -12.95
N GLY A 72 4.37 -5.14 -12.67
CA GLY A 72 3.63 -5.31 -11.42
C GLY A 72 3.10 -6.74 -11.24
N LEU A 73 2.52 -7.33 -12.29
CA LEU A 73 2.03 -8.71 -12.28
C LEU A 73 3.15 -9.72 -12.01
N ASN A 74 4.32 -9.56 -12.65
CA ASN A 74 5.47 -10.42 -12.38
C ASN A 74 5.95 -10.29 -10.92
N GLY A 75 5.88 -9.09 -10.32
CA GLY A 75 6.17 -8.92 -8.90
C GLY A 75 5.23 -9.73 -8.01
N VAL A 76 3.93 -9.70 -8.30
CA VAL A 76 2.95 -10.52 -7.55
C VAL A 76 3.22 -12.01 -7.70
N ILE A 77 3.60 -12.46 -8.91
CA ILE A 77 3.91 -13.87 -9.18
C ILE A 77 5.17 -14.32 -8.45
N ASP A 78 6.17 -13.44 -8.30
CA ASP A 78 7.43 -13.74 -7.59
C ASP A 78 7.22 -13.97 -6.08
N ASP A 79 6.21 -13.32 -5.49
CA ASP A 79 5.81 -13.49 -4.09
C ASP A 79 4.92 -14.73 -3.84
N LEU A 80 4.49 -15.45 -4.88
CA LEU A 80 3.64 -16.64 -4.72
C LEU A 80 4.45 -17.89 -4.35
N PRO A 81 3.88 -18.79 -3.52
CA PRO A 81 4.51 -20.07 -3.25
C PRO A 81 4.55 -20.97 -4.50
N ASP A 82 5.51 -21.90 -4.54
CA ASP A 82 5.75 -22.78 -5.70
C ASP A 82 4.54 -23.66 -6.07
N ASP A 83 3.66 -23.97 -5.11
CA ASP A 83 2.42 -24.75 -5.30
C ASP A 83 1.18 -23.90 -5.63
N ALA A 84 1.33 -22.59 -5.80
CA ALA A 84 0.23 -21.70 -6.13
C ALA A 84 -0.36 -21.98 -7.53
N ASN A 85 -1.68 -21.97 -7.62
CA ASN A 85 -2.38 -22.10 -8.91
C ASN A 85 -2.73 -20.71 -9.45
N VAL A 86 -2.23 -20.38 -10.64
CA VAL A 86 -2.40 -19.05 -11.24
C VAL A 86 -3.15 -19.12 -12.56
N GLY A 87 -4.26 -18.40 -12.66
CA GLY A 87 -5.00 -18.17 -13.90
C GLY A 87 -4.85 -16.73 -14.38
N LEU A 88 -4.66 -16.51 -15.68
CA LEU A 88 -4.60 -15.18 -16.29
C LEU A 88 -5.70 -15.02 -17.33
N ARG A 89 -6.45 -13.92 -17.24
CA ARG A 89 -7.45 -13.50 -18.22
C ARG A 89 -7.04 -12.15 -18.78
N VAL A 90 -7.01 -12.01 -20.10
CA VAL A 90 -6.83 -10.71 -20.75
C VAL A 90 -8.18 -10.23 -21.27
N TYR A 91 -8.53 -8.98 -20.98
CA TYR A 91 -9.76 -8.34 -21.41
C TYR A 91 -9.48 -7.20 -22.37
N GLY A 92 -10.30 -7.01 -23.40
CA GLY A 92 -10.17 -5.86 -24.31
C GLY A 92 -9.04 -5.93 -25.34
N SER A 93 -8.28 -7.02 -25.37
CA SER A 93 -7.33 -7.29 -26.46
C SER A 93 -8.09 -7.75 -27.70
N GLU A 94 -8.13 -6.88 -28.71
CA GLU A 94 -8.55 -7.23 -30.06
C GLU A 94 -7.57 -8.27 -30.61
N ILE A 95 -8.02 -9.50 -30.84
CA ILE A 95 -7.23 -10.45 -31.63
C ILE A 95 -7.35 -9.95 -33.07
N SER A 96 -6.35 -9.20 -33.55
CA SER A 96 -6.19 -9.00 -34.99
C SER A 96 -5.80 -10.35 -35.58
N ASP A 97 -6.80 -11.09 -36.07
CA ASP A 97 -6.57 -12.23 -36.97
C ASP A 97 -5.80 -11.68 -38.17
N GLY A 98 -4.59 -12.20 -38.39
CA GLY A 98 -3.66 -11.73 -39.41
C GLY A 98 -4.07 -12.16 -40.82
#